data_AF-A0A7X7BWU6-F1
#
_entry.id   AF-A0A7X7BWU6-F1
#
_cell.length_a   1.000
_cell.length_b   1.000
_cell.length_c   1.000
_cell.angle_alpha   90.00
_cell.angle_beta   90.00
_cell.angle_gamma   90.00
#
_symmetry.space_group_name_H-M   'P 1'
#
loop_
_entity.id
_entity.type
_entity.pdbx_description
1 polymer ?
#
loop_
_entity_poly.entity_id
_entity_poly.type
_entity_poly.pdbx_seq_one_letter_code
_entity_poly.pdbx_strand_id
1 'polypeptide(L)'
;MTEIINTETPSLTVPPELKRHEFFMQQALNEAKKAYALGEVPIGAVIVANDEILARGHNLSITSHDPTAHAEIVAIRNACQKIENYRLLNVDLYVTLE
;
A
#
# COMPACT_ATOMS: atom_id res chain seq x y z
N MET A 1 -43.22 29.92 -5.18
CA MET A 1 -42.13 29.79 -6.17
C MET A 1 -40.90 29.42 -5.37
N THR A 2 -40.37 28.24 -5.64
CA THR A 2 -39.65 27.36 -4.72
C THR A 2 -38.27 27.91 -4.32
N GLU A 3 -37.97 27.92 -3.02
CA GLU A 3 -36.62 28.10 -2.49
C GLU A 3 -35.79 26.86 -2.84
N ILE A 4 -34.79 27.04 -3.71
CA ILE A 4 -33.81 26.00 -4.02
C ILE A 4 -32.72 26.10 -2.94
N ILE A 5 -32.74 25.15 -2.03
CA ILE A 5 -31.68 24.89 -1.05
C ILE A 5 -30.42 24.48 -1.82
N ASN A 6 -29.45 25.40 -1.94
CA ASN A 6 -28.09 25.07 -2.39
C ASN A 6 -27.46 24.15 -1.35
N THR A 7 -27.37 22.87 -1.67
CA THR A 7 -26.57 21.91 -0.90
C THR A 7 -25.12 22.02 -1.39
N GLU A 8 -24.47 23.13 -1.02
CA GLU A 8 -23.00 23.18 -1.06
C GLU A 8 -22.51 22.16 -0.02
N THR A 9 -22.11 20.99 -0.52
CA THR A 9 -21.32 20.06 0.28
C THR A 9 -20.05 20.81 0.69
N PRO A 10 -19.75 20.92 2.00
CA PRO A 10 -18.56 21.63 2.42
C PRO A 10 -17.34 20.88 1.86
N SER A 11 -16.58 21.53 0.98
CA SER A 11 -15.35 20.97 0.43
C SER A 11 -14.36 20.78 1.57
N LEU A 12 -14.31 19.58 2.13
CA LEU A 12 -13.28 19.18 3.08
C LEU A 12 -11.95 19.30 2.34
N THR A 13 -11.18 20.34 2.65
CA THR A 13 -9.82 20.49 2.14
C THR A 13 -8.99 19.35 2.76
N VAL A 14 -8.81 18.27 2.01
CA VAL A 14 -8.02 17.12 2.44
C VAL A 14 -6.59 17.61 2.73
N PRO A 15 -6.08 17.45 3.97
CA PRO A 15 -4.70 17.76 4.31
C PRO A 15 -3.72 17.13 3.31
N PRO A 16 -2.63 17.83 2.93
CA PRO A 16 -1.65 17.29 1.97
C PRO A 16 -1.12 15.90 2.33
N GLU A 17 -0.94 15.62 3.62
CA GLU A 17 -0.49 14.31 4.12
C GLU A 17 -1.53 13.19 3.91
N LEU A 18 -2.83 13.49 4.00
CA LEU A 18 -3.87 12.50 3.72
C LEU A 18 -3.84 12.07 2.25
N LYS A 19 -3.63 13.01 1.32
CA LYS A 19 -3.46 12.69 -0.11
C LYS A 19 -2.25 11.80 -0.37
N ARG A 20 -1.18 11.99 0.40
CA ARG A 20 0.03 11.16 0.36
C ARG A 20 -0.28 9.73 0.80
N HIS A 21 -0.94 9.55 1.93
CA HIS A 21 -1.30 8.22 2.43
C HIS A 21 -2.28 7.50 1.48
N GLU A 22 -3.28 8.21 0.95
CA GLU A 22 -4.21 7.68 -0.05
C GLU A 22 -3.47 7.19 -1.31
N PHE A 23 -2.51 7.99 -1.80
CA PHE A 23 -1.71 7.61 -2.96
C PHE A 23 -0.94 6.31 -2.72
N PHE A 24 -0.21 6.18 -1.62
CA PHE A 24 0.58 4.98 -1.34
C PHE A 24 -0.29 3.77 -0.98
N MET A 25 -1.41 3.97 -0.29
CA MET A 25 -2.39 2.91 -0.06
C MET A 25 -2.99 2.41 -1.37
N GLN A 26 -3.25 3.31 -2.33
CA GLN A 26 -3.71 2.91 -3.67
C GLN A 26 -2.66 2.04 -4.41
N GLN A 27 -1.37 2.26 -4.14
CA GLN A 27 -0.29 1.44 -4.68
C GLN A 27 -0.24 0.06 -4.02
N ALA A 28 -0.50 -0.04 -2.72
CA ALA A 28 -0.65 -1.31 -2.02
C ALA A 28 -1.87 -2.10 -2.54
N LEU A 29 -3.00 -1.43 -2.78
CA LEU A 29 -4.19 -2.04 -3.40
C LEU A 29 -3.91 -2.57 -4.81
N ASN A 30 -3.01 -1.95 -5.57
CA ASN A 30 -2.59 -2.49 -6.87
C ASN A 30 -1.78 -3.78 -6.73
N GLU A 31 -0.98 -3.93 -5.67
CA GLU A 31 -0.31 -5.20 -5.34
C GLU A 31 -1.32 -6.26 -4.88
N ALA A 32 -2.33 -5.89 -4.07
CA ALA A 32 -3.41 -6.80 -3.67
C ALA A 32 -4.16 -7.39 -4.89
N LYS A 33 -4.39 -6.58 -5.94
CA LYS A 33 -4.97 -7.06 -7.20
C LYS A 33 -4.09 -8.11 -7.90
N LYS A 34 -2.76 -8.04 -7.77
CA LYS A 34 -1.85 -9.04 -8.33
C LYS A 34 -1.95 -10.36 -7.55
N ALA A 35 -1.96 -10.32 -6.22
CA ALA A 35 -2.23 -11.51 -5.40
C ALA A 35 -3.57 -12.15 -5.79
N TYR A 36 -4.64 -11.36 -5.92
CA TYR A 36 -5.94 -11.85 -6.38
C TYR A 36 -5.85 -12.58 -7.73
N ALA A 37 -5.15 -11.99 -8.71
CA ALA A 37 -4.97 -12.59 -10.03
C ALA A 37 -4.18 -13.92 -10.00
N LEU A 38 -3.37 -14.13 -8.96
CA LEU A 38 -2.62 -15.38 -8.73
C LEU A 38 -3.41 -16.42 -7.91
N GLY A 39 -4.64 -16.12 -7.49
CA GLY A 39 -5.44 -16.99 -6.62
C GLY A 39 -5.01 -16.96 -5.15
N GLU A 40 -4.26 -15.93 -4.75
CA GLU A 40 -3.81 -15.71 -3.38
C GLU A 40 -4.84 -14.89 -2.59
N VAL A 41 -4.67 -14.84 -1.26
CA VAL A 41 -5.38 -13.87 -0.42
C VAL A 41 -4.99 -12.44 -0.88
N PRO A 42 -5.94 -11.56 -1.20
CA PRO A 42 -5.67 -10.29 -1.88
C PRO A 42 -5.12 -9.22 -0.93
N ILE A 43 -3.86 -9.40 -0.49
CA ILE A 43 -3.14 -8.47 0.37
C ILE A 43 -1.94 -7.93 -0.42
N GLY A 44 -1.74 -6.62 -0.33
CA GLY A 44 -0.62 -5.92 -0.95
C GLY A 44 0.04 -4.96 0.03
N ALA A 45 1.33 -4.72 -0.19
CA ALA A 45 2.14 -3.83 0.63
C ALA A 45 3.14 -3.05 -0.21
N VAL A 46 3.42 -1.82 0.20
CA VAL A 46 4.50 -0.99 -0.36
C VAL A 46 5.32 -0.34 0.75
N ILE A 47 6.63 -0.27 0.54
CA ILE A 47 7.58 0.44 1.42
C ILE A 47 7.99 1.72 0.71
N VAL A 48 7.90 2.84 1.42
CA VAL A 48 8.14 4.18 0.90
C VAL A 48 9.31 4.82 1.64
N ALA A 49 10.24 5.41 0.90
CA ALA A 49 11.36 6.18 1.44
C ALA A 49 11.48 7.47 0.63
N ASN A 50 11.60 8.63 1.29
CA ASN A 50 11.70 9.95 0.64
C ASN A 50 10.60 10.18 -0.41
N ASP A 51 9.35 9.82 -0.08
CA ASP A 51 8.19 9.91 -0.98
C ASP A 51 8.27 9.11 -2.29
N GLU A 52 9.20 8.15 -2.35
CA GLU A 52 9.33 7.21 -3.45
C GLU A 52 9.10 5.78 -2.96
N ILE A 53 8.52 4.95 -3.84
CA ILE A 53 8.32 3.54 -3.53
C ILE A 53 9.67 2.81 -3.62
N LEU A 54 10.19 2.44 -2.46
CA LEU A 54 11.42 1.67 -2.34
C LEU A 54 11.20 0.25 -2.83
N ALA A 55 10.13 -0.40 -2.35
CA ALA A 55 9.79 -1.79 -2.67
C ALA A 55 8.29 -2.07 -2.61
N ARG A 56 7.89 -3.20 -3.19
CA ARG A 56 6.50 -3.69 -3.28
C ARG A 56 6.44 -5.16 -2.92
N GLY A 57 5.30 -5.60 -2.41
CA GLY A 57 5.01 -7.00 -2.14
C GLY A 57 3.51 -7.27 -2.20
N HIS A 58 3.16 -8.51 -2.53
CA HIS A 58 1.82 -9.05 -2.42
C HIS A 58 1.90 -10.45 -1.82
N ASN A 59 0.79 -10.95 -1.30
CA ASN A 59 0.75 -12.29 -0.72
C ASN A 59 1.14 -13.34 -1.76
N LEU A 60 2.04 -14.24 -1.38
CA LEU A 60 2.54 -15.33 -2.23
C LEU A 60 2.56 -16.67 -1.47
N SER A 61 1.86 -16.79 -0.34
CA SER A 61 1.99 -17.95 0.55
C SER A 61 1.65 -19.29 -0.13
N ILE A 62 0.66 -19.31 -1.03
CA ILE A 62 0.24 -20.53 -1.73
C ILE A 62 1.21 -20.84 -2.88
N THR A 63 1.45 -19.86 -3.74
CA THR A 63 2.24 -19.95 -4.98
C THR A 63 3.72 -20.17 -4.74
N SER A 64 4.27 -19.63 -3.65
CA SER A 64 5.66 -19.83 -3.25
C SER A 64 5.87 -20.99 -2.28
N HIS A 65 4.78 -21.64 -1.82
CA HIS A 65 4.81 -22.67 -0.78
C HIS A 65 5.55 -22.24 0.50
N ASP A 66 5.51 -20.94 0.82
CA ASP A 66 6.16 -20.34 1.97
C ASP A 66 5.08 -19.66 2.84
N PRO A 67 4.73 -20.22 4.01
CA PRO A 67 3.70 -19.63 4.86
C PRO A 67 4.07 -18.25 5.39
N THR A 68 5.34 -17.83 5.26
CA THR A 68 5.80 -16.50 5.66
C THR A 68 5.76 -15.47 4.53
N ALA A 69 5.43 -15.87 3.30
CA ALA A 69 5.40 -14.99 2.12
C ALA A 69 4.17 -14.06 2.07
N HIS A 70 3.87 -13.43 3.21
CA HIS A 70 2.92 -12.32 3.34
C HIS A 70 3.42 -11.10 2.57
N ALA A 71 2.51 -10.20 2.20
CA ALA A 71 2.83 -9.02 1.41
C ALA A 71 3.92 -8.14 2.06
N GLU A 72 3.85 -7.97 3.36
CA GLU A 72 4.78 -7.19 4.19
C GLU A 72 6.17 -7.82 4.18
N ILE A 73 6.26 -9.14 4.37
CA ILE A 73 7.53 -9.87 4.35
C ILE A 73 8.16 -9.81 2.97
N VAL A 74 7.38 -9.98 1.91
CA VAL A 74 7.85 -9.84 0.53
C VAL A 74 8.37 -8.43 0.27
N ALA A 75 7.62 -7.39 0.67
CA ALA A 75 8.04 -6.00 0.51
C ALA A 75 9.33 -5.68 1.30
N ILE A 76 9.44 -6.14 2.55
CA ILE A 76 10.63 -5.96 3.40
C ILE A 76 11.84 -6.64 2.78
N ARG A 77 11.71 -7.91 2.36
CA ARG A 77 12.80 -8.65 1.70
C ARG A 77 13.29 -7.92 0.45
N ASN A 78 12.35 -7.48 -0.40
CA ASN A 78 12.66 -6.71 -1.61
C ASN A 78 13.36 -5.38 -1.28
N ALA A 79 12.91 -4.66 -0.26
CA ALA A 79 13.54 -3.40 0.17
C ALA A 79 14.96 -3.65 0.68
N CYS A 80 15.15 -4.59 1.61
CA CYS A 80 16.45 -4.92 2.19
C CYS A 80 17.46 -5.39 1.14
N GLN A 81 17.01 -6.18 0.15
CA GLN A 81 17.84 -6.58 -0.99
C GLN A 81 18.26 -5.37 -1.83
N LYS A 82 17.33 -4.45 -2.13
CA LYS A 82 17.59 -3.27 -2.95
C LYS A 82 18.58 -2.30 -2.30
N ILE A 83 18.56 -2.16 -0.98
CA ILE A 83 19.48 -1.27 -0.25
C ILE A 83 20.71 -1.98 0.34
N GLU A 84 20.83 -3.29 0.11
CA GLU A 84 21.88 -4.16 0.67
C GLU A 84 22.05 -4.02 2.19
N ASN A 85 20.94 -3.83 2.91
CA ASN A 85 20.93 -3.60 4.35
C ASN A 85 19.62 -4.10 4.97
N TYR A 86 19.72 -4.80 6.11
CA TYR A 86 18.54 -5.29 6.83
C TYR A 86 17.80 -4.19 7.60
N ARG A 87 18.44 -3.04 7.84
CA ARG A 87 17.84 -1.91 8.56
C ARG A 87 17.14 -0.97 7.59
N LEU A 88 15.81 -0.96 7.64
CA LEU A 88 14.97 -0.01 6.95
C LEU A 88 14.67 1.18 7.88
N LEU A 89 15.50 2.23 7.80
CA LEU A 89 15.33 3.45 8.59
C LEU A 89 14.55 4.50 7.81
N ASN A 90 13.72 5.28 8.52
CA ASN A 90 12.96 6.39 7.94
C ASN A 90 12.10 5.98 6.73
N VAL A 91 11.46 4.81 6.82
CA VAL A 91 10.52 4.31 5.82
C VAL A 91 9.12 4.20 6.39
N ASP A 92 8.12 4.35 5.54
CA ASP A 92 6.73 4.01 5.84
C ASP A 92 6.37 2.68 5.16
N LEU A 93 5.64 1.81 5.87
CA LEU A 93 5.03 0.60 5.30
C LEU A 93 3.52 0.82 5.20
N TYR A 94 2.96 0.66 4.01
CA TYR A 94 1.53 0.65 3.76
C TYR A 94 1.09 -0.77 3.44
N VAL A 95 0.09 -1.28 4.14
CA VAL A 95 -0.50 -2.60 3.94
C VAL A 95 -2.01 -2.51 3.91
N THR A 96 -2.66 -3.31 3.05
CA THR A 96 -4.11 -3.25 2.83
C THR A 96 -4.95 -3.93 3.92
N LEU A 97 -4.32 -4.69 4.82
CA LEU A 97 -4.95 -5.44 5.90
C LEU A 97 -4.01 -5.45 7.12
N GLU A 98 -4.60 -5.37 8.33
CA GLU A 98 -3.88 -5.53 9.61
C GLU A 98 -3.77 -7.01 10.01
#